data_AF-A0A7J5E664-F1
#
_entry.id   AF-A0A7J5E664-F1
#
_cell.length_a   1.000
_cell.length_b   1.000
_cell.length_c   1.000
_cell.angle_alpha   90.00
_cell.angle_beta   90.00
_cell.angle_gamma   90.00
#
_symmetry.space_group_name_H-M   'P 1'
#
loop_
_entity.id
_entity.type
_entity.pdbx_description
1 polymer ?
#
loop_
_entity_poly.entity_id
_entity_poly.type
_entity_poly.pdbx_seq_one_letter_code
_entity_poly.pdbx_strand_id
1 'polypeptide(L)'
;MAAGYLEQLAGGRIDVRSAGSEPADRINPVAVEAMREDGVDLAAATPKVLTPEAVQVADVVITMGCGDACPYFPGKRYDDWKLDDPAGQGIDAVRAIRDDIKARVAALVAELLPDA
;
A
#
# COMPACT_ATOMS: atom_id res chain seq x y z
N MET A 1 3.70 1.84 3.03
CA MET A 1 3.31 3.23 2.70
C MET A 1 1.85 3.31 2.27
N ALA A 2 1.46 2.70 1.13
CA ALA A 2 0.08 2.78 0.62
C ALA A 2 -1.00 2.40 1.64
N ALA A 3 -0.87 1.25 2.31
CA ALA A 3 -1.81 0.82 3.35
C ALA A 3 -1.95 1.82 4.50
N GLY A 4 -0.84 2.38 5.00
CA GLY A 4 -0.89 3.37 6.08
C GLY A 4 -1.60 4.67 5.68
N TYR A 5 -1.40 5.16 4.44
CA TYR A 5 -2.18 6.29 3.95
C TYR A 5 -3.66 5.94 3.77
N LEU A 6 -3.97 4.75 3.26
CA LEU A 6 -5.35 4.34 3.03
C LEU A 6 -6.10 4.22 4.35
N GLU A 7 -5.50 3.63 5.38
CA GLU A 7 -6.05 3.58 6.74
C GLU A 7 -6.31 4.97 7.31
N GLN A 8 -5.32 5.87 7.22
CA GLN A 8 -5.44 7.24 7.74
C GLN A 8 -6.53 8.04 7.00
N LEU A 9 -6.57 7.98 5.67
CA LEU A 9 -7.49 8.79 4.85
C LEU A 9 -8.91 8.22 4.80
N ALA A 10 -9.06 6.89 4.84
CA ALA A 10 -10.38 6.26 4.85
C ALA A 10 -11.10 6.42 6.19
N GLY A 11 -10.37 6.62 7.29
CA GLY A 11 -10.96 6.80 8.62
C GLY A 11 -11.78 5.59 9.07
N GLY A 12 -11.32 4.38 8.76
CA GLY A 12 -11.99 3.12 9.11
C GLY A 12 -13.17 2.72 8.20
N ARG A 13 -13.45 3.49 7.13
CA ARG A 13 -14.52 3.17 6.17
C ARG A 13 -14.11 2.16 5.10
N ILE A 14 -12.80 1.90 4.96
CA ILE A 14 -12.22 0.91 4.06
C ILE A 14 -11.40 -0.06 4.90
N ASP A 15 -11.62 -1.36 4.70
CA ASP A 15 -10.82 -2.41 5.31
C ASP A 15 -9.53 -2.61 4.51
N VAL A 16 -8.39 -2.36 5.15
CA VAL A 16 -7.08 -2.29 4.49
C VAL A 16 -6.25 -3.52 4.81
N ARG A 17 -5.69 -4.13 3.76
CA ARG A 17 -4.74 -5.24 3.87
C ARG A 17 -3.52 -4.97 3.01
N SER A 18 -2.34 -5.32 3.51
CA SER A 18 -1.09 -5.31 2.74
C SER A 18 -0.33 -6.61 2.94
N ALA A 19 0.25 -7.13 1.86
CA ALA A 19 1.09 -8.31 1.88
C ALA A 19 2.09 -8.26 0.70
N GLY A 20 3.18 -9.02 0.81
CA GLY A 20 4.18 -9.20 -0.25
C GLY A 20 4.28 -10.66 -0.68
N SER A 21 4.69 -10.90 -1.94
CA SER A 21 5.03 -12.24 -2.43
C SER A 21 6.25 -12.80 -1.68
N GLU A 22 7.26 -11.96 -1.47
CA GLU A 22 8.47 -12.27 -0.72
C GLU A 22 8.67 -11.18 0.35
N PRO A 23 7.97 -11.27 1.50
CA PRO A 23 8.06 -10.24 2.53
C PRO A 23 9.45 -10.23 3.17
N ALA A 24 10.01 -9.04 3.34
CA ALA A 24 11.24 -8.84 4.11
C ALA A 24 11.00 -9.10 5.60
N ASP A 25 12.08 -9.32 6.37
CA ASP A 25 12.01 -9.55 7.83
C ASP A 25 11.49 -8.34 8.62
N ARG A 26 11.62 -7.14 8.06
CA ARG A 26 11.22 -5.88 8.70
C ARG A 26 10.81 -4.84 7.66
N ILE A 27 10.03 -3.87 8.09
CA ILE A 27 9.70 -2.70 7.29
C ILE A 27 10.97 -1.88 7.03
N ASN A 28 11.09 -1.35 5.81
CA ASN A 28 12.17 -0.44 5.44
C ASN A 28 12.18 0.77 6.40
N PRO A 29 13.25 0.97 7.20
CA PRO A 29 13.31 2.05 8.20
C PRO A 29 13.22 3.45 7.57
N VAL A 30 13.72 3.62 6.34
CA VAL A 30 13.62 4.89 5.60
C VAL A 30 12.17 5.19 5.22
N ALA A 31 11.39 4.16 4.87
CA ALA A 31 9.96 4.31 4.64
C ALA A 31 9.20 4.62 5.95
N VAL A 32 9.61 4.07 7.09
CA VAL A 32 9.06 4.43 8.40
C VAL A 32 9.34 5.90 8.71
N GLU A 33 10.57 6.35 8.51
CA GLU A 33 10.97 7.75 8.69
C GLU A 33 10.14 8.69 7.81
N ALA A 34 10.08 8.42 6.50
CA ALA A 34 9.32 9.24 5.56
C ALA A 34 7.82 9.31 5.90
N MET A 35 7.21 8.22 6.34
CA MET A 35 5.77 8.21 6.67
C MET A 35 5.48 8.93 7.99
N ARG A 36 6.41 8.91 8.94
CA ARG A 36 6.27 9.66 10.21
C ARG A 36 6.26 11.17 10.04
N GLU A 37 6.94 11.69 9.01
CA GLU A 37 6.85 13.11 8.64
C GLU A 37 5.40 13.55 8.34
N ASP A 38 4.58 12.61 7.86
CA ASP A 38 3.17 12.79 7.52
C ASP A 38 2.21 12.36 8.64
N GLY A 39 2.74 12.00 9.81
CA GLY A 39 1.96 11.53 10.96
C GLY A 39 1.49 10.07 10.85
N VAL A 40 1.94 9.31 9.86
CA VAL A 40 1.59 7.89 9.70
C VAL A 40 2.67 7.02 10.33
N ASP A 41 2.36 6.34 11.44
CA ASP A 41 3.30 5.39 12.06
C ASP A 41 3.18 3.99 11.46
N LEU A 42 4.18 3.61 10.65
CA LEU A 42 4.26 2.25 10.11
C LEU A 42 4.96 1.27 11.05
N ALA A 43 5.53 1.70 12.18
CA ALA A 43 6.42 0.85 12.97
C ALA A 43 5.71 -0.36 13.63
N ALA A 44 4.39 -0.27 13.84
CA ALA A 44 3.60 -1.37 14.37
C ALA A 44 3.19 -2.41 13.29
N ALA A 45 3.37 -2.10 12.01
CA ALA A 45 3.06 -3.03 10.95
C ALA A 45 4.16 -4.11 10.83
N THR A 46 3.74 -5.34 10.52
CA THR A 46 4.63 -6.46 10.28
C THR A 46 4.49 -6.90 8.84
N PRO A 47 5.58 -7.11 8.08
CA PRO A 47 5.51 -7.72 6.76
C PRO A 47 4.79 -9.08 6.80
N LYS A 48 3.91 -9.32 5.84
CA LYS A 48 3.06 -10.53 5.78
C LYS A 48 3.14 -11.15 4.40
N VAL A 49 3.09 -12.47 4.34
CA VAL A 49 3.02 -13.21 3.08
C VAL A 49 1.65 -12.99 2.44
N LEU A 50 1.64 -12.80 1.12
CA LEU A 50 0.43 -12.76 0.32
C LEU A 50 -0.25 -14.13 0.34
N THR A 51 -1.49 -14.17 0.82
CA THR A 51 -2.31 -15.39 0.77
C THR A 51 -3.45 -15.22 -0.23
N PRO A 52 -3.90 -16.29 -0.92
CA PRO A 52 -5.03 -16.21 -1.83
C PRO A 52 -6.31 -15.69 -1.17
N GLU A 53 -6.54 -16.02 0.10
CA GLU A 53 -7.72 -15.60 0.87
C GLU A 53 -7.76 -14.07 1.04
N ALA A 54 -6.60 -13.43 1.24
CA ALA A 54 -6.50 -11.98 1.36
C ALA A 54 -6.96 -11.27 0.08
N VAL A 55 -6.66 -11.85 -1.09
CA VAL A 55 -7.11 -11.35 -2.39
C VAL A 55 -8.59 -11.68 -2.62
N GLN A 56 -9.02 -12.89 -2.23
CA GLN A 56 -10.38 -13.37 -2.44
C GLN A 56 -11.43 -12.53 -1.71
N VAL A 57 -11.11 -11.90 -0.58
CA VAL A 57 -12.06 -11.05 0.17
C VAL A 57 -12.00 -9.57 -0.22
N ALA A 58 -11.02 -9.14 -1.03
CA ALA A 58 -10.85 -7.74 -1.40
C ALA A 58 -11.78 -7.36 -2.56
N ASP A 59 -12.35 -6.16 -2.55
CA ASP A 59 -13.10 -5.62 -3.69
C ASP A 59 -12.17 -4.99 -4.73
N VAL A 60 -11.08 -4.38 -4.25
CA VAL A 60 -10.03 -3.73 -5.04
C VAL A 60 -8.68 -4.28 -4.63
N VAL A 61 -7.87 -4.67 -5.61
CA VAL A 61 -6.51 -5.20 -5.44
C VAL A 61 -5.54 -4.28 -6.17
N ILE A 62 -4.59 -3.70 -5.43
CA ILE A 62 -3.56 -2.83 -5.98
C ILE A 62 -2.25 -3.60 -6.04
N THR A 63 -1.69 -3.79 -7.24
CA THR A 63 -0.35 -4.37 -7.42
C THR A 63 0.68 -3.24 -7.50
N MET A 64 1.82 -3.43 -6.83
CA MET A 64 2.91 -2.45 -6.74
C MET A 64 4.25 -3.13 -7.05
N GLY A 65 4.33 -3.84 -8.18
CA GLY A 65 5.56 -4.51 -8.62
C GLY A 65 5.72 -5.98 -8.24
N CYS A 66 4.68 -6.65 -7.72
CA CYS A 66 4.72 -8.10 -7.44
C CYS A 66 4.56 -9.00 -8.68
N GLY A 67 4.29 -8.43 -9.86
CA GLY A 67 4.12 -9.16 -11.12
C GLY A 67 3.00 -10.21 -11.05
N ASP A 68 3.24 -11.38 -11.64
CA ASP A 68 2.27 -12.48 -11.75
C ASP A 68 2.07 -13.29 -10.44
N ALA A 69 2.70 -12.89 -9.35
CA ALA A 69 2.58 -13.59 -8.06
C ALA A 69 1.20 -13.42 -7.40
N CYS A 70 0.40 -12.46 -7.85
CA CYS A 70 -0.92 -12.22 -7.30
C CYS A 70 -1.96 -13.16 -7.94
N PRO A 71 -2.64 -14.03 -7.16
CA PRO A 71 -3.70 -14.87 -7.71
C PRO A 71 -4.85 -14.02 -8.25
N TYR A 72 -5.37 -14.40 -9.42
CA TYR A 72 -6.47 -13.71 -10.05
C TYR A 72 -7.82 -14.33 -9.67
N PHE A 73 -8.72 -13.49 -9.16
CA PHE A 73 -10.11 -13.83 -8.89
C PHE A 73 -11.05 -12.91 -9.69
N PRO A 74 -12.02 -13.45 -10.45
CA PRO A 74 -12.94 -12.64 -11.24
C PRO A 74 -13.90 -11.83 -10.36
N GLY A 75 -14.43 -10.73 -10.91
CA GLY A 75 -15.39 -9.86 -10.22
C GLY A 75 -14.77 -8.85 -9.25
N LYS A 76 -13.45 -8.67 -9.30
CA LYS A 76 -12.70 -7.70 -8.50
C LYS A 76 -12.02 -6.69 -9.42
N ARG A 77 -11.79 -5.49 -8.91
CA ARG A 77 -10.95 -4.51 -9.58
C ARG A 77 -9.49 -4.77 -9.29
N TYR A 78 -8.66 -4.73 -10.33
CA TYR A 78 -7.21 -4.80 -10.21
C TYR A 78 -6.60 -3.57 -10.86
N ASP A 79 -5.81 -2.82 -10.08
CA ASP A 79 -5.04 -1.69 -10.59
C ASP A 79 -3.55 -1.98 -10.39
N ASP A 80 -2.76 -1.76 -11.44
CA ASP A 80 -1.30 -1.88 -11.36
C ASP A 80 -0.65 -0.49 -11.23
N TRP A 81 -0.07 -0.22 -10.07
CA TRP A 81 0.66 1.01 -9.80
C TRP A 81 2.15 0.79 -10.02
N LYS A 82 2.63 1.22 -11.19
CA LYS A 82 4.07 1.34 -11.44
C LYS A 82 4.66 2.44 -10.55
N LEU A 83 5.51 2.02 -9.63
CA LEU A 83 6.21 2.84 -8.65
C LEU A 83 7.67 2.42 -8.60
N ASP A 84 8.54 3.36 -8.26
CA ASP A 84 9.94 3.05 -8.00
C ASP A 84 10.08 2.26 -6.68
N ASP A 85 11.06 1.36 -6.63
CA ASP A 85 11.34 0.56 -5.43
C ASP A 85 12.14 1.39 -4.40
N PRO A 86 11.60 1.63 -3.18
CA PRO A 86 12.31 2.35 -2.13
C PRO A 86 13.46 1.56 -1.50
N ALA A 87 13.62 0.26 -1.80
CA ALA A 87 14.67 -0.57 -1.23
C ALA A 87 16.07 -0.05 -1.60
N GLY A 88 16.93 0.13 -0.58
CA GLY A 88 18.29 0.62 -0.77
C GLY A 88 18.40 2.11 -1.14
N GLN A 89 17.28 2.83 -1.25
CA GLN A 89 17.28 4.25 -1.57
C GLN A 89 17.39 5.14 -0.32
N GLY A 90 17.89 6.37 -0.52
CA GLY A 90 17.96 7.40 0.52
C GLY A 90 16.62 8.12 0.74
N ILE A 91 16.52 8.87 1.85
CA ILE A 91 15.27 9.49 2.31
C ILE A 91 14.59 10.38 1.26
N ASP A 92 15.34 11.15 0.47
CA ASP A 92 14.75 12.06 -0.53
C ASP A 92 14.05 11.32 -1.67
N ALA A 93 14.62 10.22 -2.14
CA ALA A 93 13.99 9.38 -3.16
C ALA A 93 12.76 8.66 -2.58
N VAL A 94 12.86 8.17 -1.35
CA VAL A 94 11.73 7.54 -0.64
C VAL A 94 10.59 8.55 -0.38
N ARG A 95 10.87 9.83 -0.11
CA ARG A 95 9.86 10.89 -0.01
C ARG A 95 9.13 11.10 -1.33
N ALA A 96 9.83 11.11 -2.47
CA ALA A 96 9.18 11.22 -3.77
C ALA A 96 8.23 10.03 -4.04
N ILE A 97 8.67 8.81 -3.73
CA ILE A 97 7.84 7.60 -3.84
C ILE A 97 6.62 7.68 -2.90
N ARG A 98 6.84 8.11 -1.66
CA ARG A 98 5.80 8.32 -0.65
C ARG A 98 4.73 9.29 -1.18
N ASP A 99 5.14 10.41 -1.76
CA ASP A 99 4.25 11.46 -2.21
C ASP A 99 3.42 11.02 -3.44
N ASP A 100 4.00 10.24 -4.37
CA ASP A 100 3.25 9.61 -5.47
C ASP A 100 2.21 8.63 -4.92
N ILE A 101 2.60 7.76 -3.99
CA ILE A 101 1.68 6.83 -3.31
C ILE A 101 0.54 7.59 -2.63
N LYS A 102 0.85 8.68 -1.91
CA LYS A 102 -0.15 9.50 -1.22
C LYS A 102 -1.18 10.07 -2.19
N ALA A 103 -0.73 10.61 -3.33
CA ALA A 103 -1.61 11.17 -4.35
C ALA A 103 -2.55 10.11 -4.93
N ARG A 104 -2.03 8.93 -5.26
CA ARG A 104 -2.82 7.81 -5.79
C ARG A 104 -3.83 7.28 -4.77
N VAL A 105 -3.43 7.13 -3.52
CA VAL A 105 -4.32 6.70 -2.43
C VAL A 105 -5.42 7.74 -2.20
N ALA A 106 -5.11 9.03 -2.19
CA ALA A 106 -6.12 10.07 -2.04
C ALA A 106 -7.17 10.04 -3.16
N ALA A 107 -6.72 9.84 -4.41
CA ALA A 107 -7.63 9.67 -5.55
C ALA A 107 -8.51 8.42 -5.41
N LEU A 108 -7.92 7.29 -5.00
CA LEU A 108 -8.67 6.05 -4.76
C LEU A 108 -9.71 6.21 -3.65
N VAL A 109 -9.37 6.88 -2.55
CA VAL A 109 -10.32 7.16 -1.46
C VAL A 109 -11.47 8.02 -1.95
N ALA A 110 -11.20 9.09 -2.71
CA ALA A 110 -12.24 9.95 -3.26
C ALA A 110 -13.16 9.20 -4.23
N GLU A 111 -12.62 8.25 -4.99
CA GLU A 111 -13.39 7.39 -5.89
C GLU A 111 -14.29 6.40 -5.13
N LEU A 112 -13.74 5.74 -4.10
CA LEU A 112 -14.45 4.70 -3.34
C LEU A 112 -15.43 5.26 -2.32
N LEU A 113 -15.20 6.50 -1.86
CA LEU A 113 -16.02 7.21 -0.87
C LEU A 113 -16.48 8.58 -1.44
N PRO A 114 -17.30 8.61 -2.50
CA PRO A 114 -17.68 9.84 -3.20
C PRO A 114 -18.58 10.77 -2.37
N ASP A 115 -19.20 10.27 -1.31
CA ASP A 115 -20.13 11.01 -0.44
C ASP A 115 -19.47 11.47 0.89
N ALA A 116 -18.13 11.48 0.96
CA ALA A 116 -17.35 11.86 2.14
C ALA A 116 -17.18 13.37 2.32
#